data_AF-A0A7C1R1D3-F1
#
_entry.id   AF-A0A7C1R1D3-F1
#
_cell.length_a   1.000
_cell.length_b   1.000
_cell.length_c   1.000
_cell.angle_alpha   90.00
_cell.angle_beta   90.00
_cell.angle_gamma   90.00
#
_symmetry.space_group_name_H-M   'P 1'
#
loop_
_entity.id
_entity.type
_entity.pdbx_description
1 polymer ?
#
loop_
_entity_poly.entity_id
_entity_poly.type
_entity_poly.pdbx_seq_one_letter_code
_entity_poly.pdbx_strand_id
1 'polypeptide(L)'
;ITSPSYIAKVSGASVMCVSHLRMPHGGYRVVFSPVQVEFGADKQKDTEVWNRYIENTIREQPDQYLWLHKRFKTRPKGAGNVY
;
A
#
# COMPACT_ATOMS: atom_id res chain seq x y z
N ILE A 1 5.60 -2.94 -7.22
CA ILE A 1 4.14 -3.01 -7.48
C ILE A 1 3.86 -2.00 -8.57
N THR A 2 3.66 -2.41 -9.82
CA THR A 2 3.58 -1.45 -10.96
C THR A 2 2.23 -1.43 -11.66
N SER A 3 1.35 -2.41 -11.40
CA SER A 3 0.05 -2.52 -12.06
C SER A 3 -0.87 -1.33 -11.78
N PRO A 4 -1.01 -0.82 -10.53
CA PRO A 4 -1.86 0.36 -10.28
C PRO A 4 -1.42 1.60 -11.06
N SER A 5 -0.10 1.85 -11.12
CA SER A 5 0.49 2.94 -11.91
C SER A 5 0.14 2.82 -13.40
N TYR A 6 0.28 1.61 -13.96
CA TYR A 6 -0.09 1.36 -15.35
C TYR A 6 -1.58 1.61 -15.62
N ILE A 7 -2.46 1.07 -14.77
CA ILE A 7 -3.92 1.23 -14.94
C ILE A 7 -4.31 2.71 -14.89
N ALA A 8 -3.81 3.46 -13.90
CA ALA A 8 -4.05 4.90 -13.78
C ALA A 8 -3.62 5.63 -15.06
N LYS A 9 -2.41 5.34 -15.55
CA LYS A 9 -1.87 5.95 -16.78
C LYS A 9 -2.73 5.70 -18.01
N VAL A 10 -3.19 4.47 -18.23
CA VAL A 10 -3.92 4.12 -19.47
C VAL A 10 -5.39 4.48 -19.42
N SER A 11 -5.98 4.55 -18.23
CA SER A 11 -7.41 4.86 -18.05
C SER A 11 -7.69 6.34 -17.79
N GLY A 12 -6.71 7.09 -17.28
CA GLY A 12 -6.93 8.44 -16.74
C GLY A 12 -7.73 8.45 -15.42
N ALA A 13 -7.89 7.30 -14.76
CA ALA A 13 -8.66 7.20 -13.53
C ALA A 13 -7.97 7.91 -12.35
N SER A 14 -8.78 8.59 -11.52
CA SER A 14 -8.34 9.07 -10.22
C SER A 14 -8.01 7.91 -9.30
N VAL A 15 -6.89 8.02 -8.57
CA VAL A 15 -6.42 6.97 -7.64
C VAL A 15 -6.58 7.43 -6.20
N MET A 16 -7.12 6.54 -5.37
CA MET A 16 -7.20 6.70 -3.91
C MET A 16 -6.70 5.43 -3.25
N CYS A 17 -6.02 5.56 -2.12
CA CYS A 17 -5.65 4.44 -1.27
C CYS A 17 -6.75 4.18 -0.25
N VAL A 18 -7.06 2.91 0.00
CA VAL A 18 -8.10 2.50 0.94
C VAL A 18 -7.55 1.51 1.94
N SER A 19 -7.89 1.70 3.21
CA SER A 19 -7.60 0.77 4.31
C SER A 19 -8.87 0.40 5.04
N HIS A 20 -8.87 -0.80 5.61
CA HIS A 20 -9.98 -1.37 6.35
C HIS A 20 -9.41 -1.84 7.69
N LEU A 21 -9.92 -1.30 8.78
CA LEU A 21 -9.46 -1.64 10.12
C LEU A 21 -10.65 -2.17 10.92
N ARG A 22 -10.49 -3.36 11.51
CA ARG A 22 -11.48 -3.93 12.41
C ARG A 22 -11.47 -3.14 13.71
N MET A 23 -12.66 -2.75 14.16
CA MET A 23 -12.87 -2.07 15.42
C MET A 23 -13.18 -3.08 16.53
N PRO A 24 -12.88 -2.79 17.81
CA PRO A 24 -13.09 -3.72 18.93
C PRO A 24 -14.52 -4.23 19.07
N HIS A 25 -15.52 -3.40 18.72
CA HIS A 25 -16.95 -3.75 18.78
C HIS A 25 -17.43 -4.58 17.57
N GLY A 26 -16.51 -5.10 16.77
CA GLY A 26 -16.84 -5.94 15.62
C GLY A 26 -17.22 -5.20 14.34
N GLY A 27 -17.23 -3.87 14.32
CA GLY A 27 -17.40 -3.08 13.09
C GLY A 27 -16.09 -2.85 12.34
N TYR A 28 -16.14 -2.09 11.25
CA TYR A 28 -14.97 -1.70 10.45
C TYR A 28 -14.91 -0.19 10.25
N ARG A 29 -13.70 0.37 10.36
CA ARG A 29 -13.37 1.71 9.91
C ARG A 29 -12.72 1.61 8.54
N VAL A 30 -13.36 2.21 7.54
CA VAL A 30 -12.82 2.31 6.18
C VAL A 30 -12.28 3.73 5.99
N VAL A 31 -11.00 3.84 5.63
CA VAL A 31 -10.34 5.14 5.46
C VAL A 31 -9.92 5.28 4.00
N PHE A 32 -10.34 6.39 3.40
CA PHE A 32 -9.98 6.78 2.04
C PHE A 32 -8.92 7.89 2.11
N SER A 33 -7.82 7.75 1.39
CA SER A 33 -6.89 8.87 1.20
C SER A 33 -7.55 9.96 0.34
N PRO A 34 -7.04 11.21 0.36
CA PRO A 34 -7.27 12.13 -0.74
C PRO A 34 -6.90 11.49 -2.10
N VAL A 35 -7.41 12.05 -3.19
CA VAL A 35 -6.99 11.66 -4.53
C VAL A 35 -5.48 11.89 -4.66
N GLN A 36 -4.77 10.85 -5.11
CA GLN A 36 -3.33 10.90 -5.35
C GLN A 36 -3.11 11.61 -6.69
N VAL A 37 -2.80 12.90 -6.61
CA VAL A 37 -2.51 13.73 -7.79
C VAL A 37 -1.24 13.19 -8.46
N GLU A 38 -1.22 13.23 -9.80
CA GLU A 38 -0.11 12.74 -10.64
C GLU A 38 0.15 11.22 -10.60
N PHE A 39 -0.70 10.45 -9.92
CA PHE A 39 -0.54 8.99 -9.85
C PHE A 39 -0.64 8.37 -11.26
N GLY A 40 0.33 7.54 -11.62
CA GLY A 40 0.46 6.92 -12.95
C GLY A 40 1.49 7.59 -13.86
N ALA A 41 2.04 8.75 -13.47
CA ALA A 41 3.11 9.41 -14.22
C ALA A 41 4.47 8.73 -14.03
N ASP A 42 4.78 8.30 -12.81
CA ASP A 42 6.07 7.72 -12.42
C ASP A 42 5.88 6.51 -11.50
N LYS A 43 6.22 5.32 -12.02
CA LYS A 43 6.05 4.05 -11.31
C LYS A 43 6.78 4.00 -9.96
N GLN A 44 7.93 4.66 -9.83
CA GLN A 44 8.69 4.69 -8.59
C GLN A 44 7.97 5.57 -7.56
N LYS A 45 7.63 6.81 -7.93
CA LYS A 45 6.87 7.71 -7.05
C LYS A 45 5.52 7.12 -6.62
N ASP A 46 4.80 6.49 -7.55
CA ASP A 46 3.54 5.80 -7.28
C ASP A 46 3.73 4.66 -6.27
N THR A 47 4.80 3.88 -6.42
CA THR A 47 5.14 2.79 -5.49
C THR A 47 5.48 3.34 -4.11
N GLU A 48 6.18 4.46 -4.02
CA GLU A 48 6.50 5.11 -2.75
C GLU A 48 5.24 5.64 -2.04
N VAL A 49 4.32 6.28 -2.76
CA VAL A 49 3.01 6.70 -2.22
C VAL A 49 2.28 5.51 -1.61
N TRP A 50 2.20 4.41 -2.37
CA TRP A 50 1.51 3.19 -1.93
C TRP A 50 2.17 2.55 -0.71
N ASN A 51 3.50 2.43 -0.70
CA ASN A 51 4.23 1.85 0.44
C ASN A 51 4.09 2.72 1.69
N ARG A 52 4.21 4.05 1.58
CA ARG A 52 4.00 4.97 2.71
C ARG A 52 2.60 4.83 3.29
N TYR A 53 1.57 4.73 2.44
CA TYR A 53 0.19 4.53 2.90
C TYR A 53 0.07 3.21 3.69
N ILE A 54 0.58 2.10 3.13
CA ILE A 54 0.57 0.80 3.80
C ILE A 54 1.30 0.87 5.14
N GLU A 55 2.51 1.42 5.18
CA GLU A 55 3.31 1.51 6.40
C GLU A 55 2.61 2.30 7.49
N ASN A 56 1.99 3.43 7.14
CA ASN A 56 1.23 4.24 8.08
C ASN A 56 0.02 3.46 8.63
N THR A 57 -0.78 2.82 7.77
CA THR A 57 -1.92 2.01 8.21
C THR A 57 -1.50 0.82 9.09
N ILE A 58 -0.40 0.14 8.74
CA ILE A 58 0.11 -0.98 9.56
C ILE A 58 0.53 -0.46 10.95
N ARG A 59 1.18 0.70 11.04
CA ARG A 59 1.59 1.28 12.33
C ARG A 59 0.40 1.57 13.25
N GLU A 60 -0.78 1.86 12.69
CA GLU A 60 -1.99 2.09 13.49
C GLU A 60 -2.52 0.81 14.14
N GLN A 61 -2.50 -0.33 13.43
CA GLN A 61 -3.02 -1.62 13.88
C GLN A 61 -2.16 -2.78 13.32
N PRO A 62 -0.95 -3.01 13.87
CA PRO A 62 0.02 -3.92 13.27
C PRO A 62 -0.47 -5.37 13.29
N ASP A 63 -1.23 -5.78 14.30
CA ASP A 63 -1.81 -7.11 14.45
C ASP A 63 -2.80 -7.48 13.34
N GLN A 64 -3.37 -6.50 12.64
CA GLN A 64 -4.33 -6.73 11.54
C GLN A 64 -3.68 -6.91 10.17
N TYR A 65 -2.37 -6.73 10.05
CA TYR A 65 -1.66 -6.98 8.80
C TYR A 65 -1.41 -8.48 8.59
N LEU A 66 -1.51 -8.96 7.35
CA LEU A 66 -1.24 -10.36 7.01
C LEU A 66 0.27 -10.65 7.01
N TRP A 67 0.88 -10.75 8.18
CA TRP A 67 2.32 -11.00 8.37
C TRP A 67 2.81 -12.35 7.82
N LEU A 68 1.91 -13.31 7.64
CA LEU A 68 2.21 -14.60 7.01
C LEU A 68 2.73 -14.43 5.57
N HIS A 69 2.33 -13.34 4.89
CA HIS A 69 2.81 -13.05 3.55
C HIS A 69 4.29 -12.61 3.60
N LYS A 70 5.19 -13.44 3.03
CA LYS A 70 6.62 -13.15 2.89
C LYS A 70 6.91 -12.03 1.87
N ARG A 71 6.43 -10.81 2.16
CA ARG A 71 6.52 -9.62 1.30
C ARG A 71 7.96 -9.27 0.94
N PHE A 72 8.91 -9.46 1.87
CA PHE A 72 10.32 -9.11 1.69
C PHE A 72 11.20 -10.28 1.22
N LYS A 73 10.63 -11.29 0.55
CA LYS A 73 11.40 -12.44 0.03
C LYS A 73 12.39 -12.03 -1.08
N THR A 74 12.04 -11.03 -1.88
CA THR A 74 12.92 -10.45 -2.90
C THR A 74 13.59 -9.23 -2.30
N ARG A 75 14.93 -9.22 -2.29
CA ARG A 75 15.73 -8.17 -1.65
C ARG A 75 16.93 -7.76 -2.52
N PRO A 76 17.51 -6.57 -2.30
CA PRO A 76 18.76 -6.19 -2.92
C PRO A 76 19.88 -7.20 -2.62
N LYS A 77 20.83 -7.33 -3.56
CA LYS A 77 21.99 -8.21 -3.41
C LYS A 77 22.78 -7.83 -2.14
N GLY A 78 23.09 -8.81 -1.30
CA GLY A 78 23.84 -8.62 -0.05
C GLY A 78 22.98 -8.29 1.18
N ALA A 79 21.66 -8.12 1.05
CA ALA A 79 20.79 -7.94 2.20
C ALA A 79 20.61 -9.27 2.97
N GLY A 80 20.67 -9.21 4.31
CA GLY A 80 20.42 -10.37 5.17
C GLY A 80 19.00 -10.93 5.05
N ASN A 81 18.80 -12.18 5.46
CA ASN A 81 17.47 -12.79 5.48
C ASN A 81 16.60 -12.21 6.62
N VAL A 82 15.29 -12.13 6.40
CA VAL A 82 14.27 -11.63 7.35
C VAL A 82 13.22 -12.68 7.73
N TYR A 83 13.22 -13.83 7.07
CA TYR A 83 12.30 -14.94 7.30
C TYR A 83 13.02 -16.27 7.49
#